data_AF-A0A1F7Z5T3-F1
#
_entry.id   AF-A0A1F7Z5T3-F1
#
_cell.length_a   1.000
_cell.length_b   1.000
_cell.length_c   1.000
_cell.angle_alpha   90.00
_cell.angle_beta   90.00
_cell.angle_gamma   90.00
#
_symmetry.space_group_name_H-M   'P 1'
#
loop_
_entity.id
_entity.type
_entity.pdbx_description
1 polymer ?
#
loop_
_entity_poly.entity_id
_entity_poly.type
_entity_poly.pdbx_seq_one_letter_code
_entity_poly.pdbx_strand_id
1 'polypeptide(L)' 'MITNNHDLTLANAKNKQRITLFVNPSILKQARAQAVVEDLSLTSLVERALTKYLPKETIIKKAIIRVAPDP' A
#
# COMPACT_ATOMS: atom_id res chain seq x y z
N MET A 1 -28.50 30.05 -13.11
CA MET A 1 -27.33 29.22 -13.47
C MET A 1 -27.07 28.26 -12.33
N ILE A 2 -26.86 27.00 -12.67
CA ILE A 2 -26.90 25.83 -11.77
C ILE A 2 -25.77 25.85 -10.73
N THR A 3 -26.14 25.78 -9.46
CA THR A 3 -25.25 25.51 -8.32
C THR A 3 -25.01 24.01 -8.25
N ASN A 4 -23.80 23.55 -8.56
CA ASN A 4 -23.42 22.15 -8.40
C ASN A 4 -23.11 21.88 -6.92
N ASN A 5 -24.16 21.58 -6.16
CA ASN A 5 -24.03 20.90 -4.88
C ASN A 5 -23.72 19.43 -5.17
N HIS A 6 -22.47 19.04 -4.98
CA HIS A 6 -22.14 17.66 -4.66
C HIS A 6 -21.02 17.65 -3.63
N ASP A 7 -21.36 18.12 -2.43
CA ASP A 7 -20.71 17.65 -1.21
C ASP A 7 -20.96 16.14 -1.11
N LEU A 8 -20.02 15.34 -1.62
CA LEU A 8 -19.90 13.93 -1.25
C LEU A 8 -19.10 13.86 0.04
N THR A 9 -19.81 14.13 1.13
CA THR A 9 -19.37 13.81 2.49
C THR A 9 -19.18 12.30 2.63
N LEU A 10 -17.93 11.86 2.49
CA LEU A 10 -17.36 10.81 3.33
C LEU A 10 -16.13 11.39 4.00
N ALA A 11 -16.40 12.28 4.96
CA ALA A 11 -15.43 12.62 5.98
C ALA A 11 -15.07 11.35 6.78
N ASN A 12 -13.78 11.29 7.11
CA ASN A 12 -13.17 10.60 8.25
C ASN A 12 -12.56 9.20 8.04
N ALA A 13 -11.22 9.22 8.01
CA ALA A 13 -10.24 8.18 8.37
C ALA A 13 -9.58 7.32 7.25
N LYS A 14 -8.37 7.76 6.84
CA LYS A 14 -7.19 6.97 6.38
C LYS A 14 -6.96 6.87 4.85
N ASN A 15 -5.93 7.58 4.37
CA ASN A 15 -5.26 7.40 3.06
C ASN A 15 -4.58 6.01 2.91
N LYS A 16 -5.28 4.92 3.19
CA LYS A 16 -4.74 3.55 3.16
C LYS A 16 -5.59 2.67 2.25
N GLN A 17 -4.96 2.00 1.30
CA GLN A 17 -5.61 1.02 0.43
C GLN A 17 -5.58 -0.37 1.07
N ARG A 18 -6.74 -1.05 1.13
CA ARG A 18 -6.81 -2.45 1.56
C ARG A 18 -6.28 -3.36 0.45
N ILE A 19 -5.31 -4.21 0.79
CA ILE A 19 -4.77 -5.24 -0.11
C ILE A 19 -4.95 -6.63 0.51
N THR A 20 -5.06 -7.66 -0.34
CA THR A 20 -5.08 -9.06 0.06
C THR A 20 -3.78 -9.72 -0.39
N LEU A 21 -3.07 -10.39 0.53
CA LEU A 21 -1.82 -11.08 0.24
C LEU A 21 -1.83 -12.46 0.90
N PHE A 22 -1.45 -13.49 0.15
CA PHE A 22 -1.19 -14.82 0.69
C PHE A 22 0.27 -14.91 1.15
N VAL A 23 0.49 -15.31 2.39
CA VAL A 23 1.83 -15.42 3.00
C VAL A 23 2.00 -16.76 3.69
N ASN A 24 3.25 -17.19 3.89
CA ASN A 24 3.54 -18.39 4.66
C ASN A 24 3.01 -18.22 6.12
N PRO A 25 2.22 -19.19 6.64
CA PRO A 25 1.65 -19.10 7.98
C PRO A 25 2.68 -18.91 9.10
N SER A 26 3.87 -19.49 8.97
CA SER A 26 4.95 -19.35 9.95
C SER A 26 5.44 -17.91 10.04
N ILE A 27 5.53 -17.20 8.90
CA ILE A 27 5.89 -15.78 8.85
C ILE A 27 4.80 -14.93 9.51
N LEU A 28 3.53 -15.22 9.24
CA LEU A 28 2.41 -14.49 9.84
C LEU A 28 2.38 -14.64 11.37
N LYS A 29 2.65 -15.84 11.90
CA LYS A 29 2.75 -16.09 13.34
C LYS A 29 3.86 -15.25 13.97
N GLN A 30 5.05 -15.27 13.38
CA GLN A 30 6.19 -14.49 13.86
C GLN A 30 5.89 -12.98 13.81
N ALA A 31 5.33 -12.48 12.71
CA ALA A 31 4.97 -11.07 12.57
C ALA A 31 3.95 -10.61 13.61
N ARG A 32 2.95 -11.45 13.94
CA ARG A 32 1.99 -11.14 15.01
C ARG A 32 2.66 -11.08 16.38
N ALA A 33 3.54 -12.03 16.70
CA ALA A 33 4.28 -12.01 17.96
C ALA A 33 5.16 -10.75 18.06
N GLN A 34 5.87 -10.40 16.99
CA GLN A 34 6.70 -9.19 16.93
C GLN A 34 5.86 -7.92 17.14
N ALA A 35 4.68 -7.83 16.52
CA ALA A 35 3.79 -6.70 16.67
C ALA A 35 3.37 -6.49 18.14
N VAL A 36 3.09 -7.58 18.87
CA VAL A 36 2.76 -7.52 20.30
C VAL A 36 3.95 -7.07 21.14
N VAL A 37 5.15 -7.60 20.89
CA VAL A 37 6.36 -7.23 21.63
C VAL A 37 6.72 -5.75 21.45
N GLU A 38 6.46 -5.20 20.27
CA GLU A 38 6.73 -3.79 19.95
C GLU A 38 5.57 -2.83 20.28
N ASP A 39 4.46 -3.33 20.85
CA ASP A 39 3.22 -2.57 21.07
C ASP A 39 2.72 -1.86 19.79
N LEU A 40 2.82 -2.55 18.66
CA LEU A 40 2.41 -2.09 17.34
C LEU A 40 1.25 -2.94 16.79
N SER A 41 0.45 -2.35 15.91
CA SER A 41 -0.47 -3.13 15.08
C SER A 41 0.30 -3.92 14.02
N LEU A 42 -0.22 -5.09 13.63
CA LEU A 42 0.34 -5.87 12.51
C LEU A 42 0.40 -5.03 11.21
N THR A 43 -0.59 -4.17 10.97
CA THR A 43 -0.60 -3.25 9.83
C THR A 43 0.59 -2.29 9.87
N SER A 44 0.85 -1.67 11.03
CA SER A 44 1.98 -0.74 11.21
C SER A 44 3.32 -1.46 11.02
N LEU A 45 3.45 -2.68 11.53
CA LEU A 45 4.65 -3.51 11.36
C LEU A 45 4.92 -3.79 9.88
N VAL A 46 3.89 -4.19 9.13
CA VAL A 46 4.00 -4.49 7.70
C VAL A 46 4.33 -3.23 6.89
N GLU A 47 3.69 -2.10 7.16
CA GLU A 47 4.01 -0.83 6.50
C GLU A 47 5.46 -0.40 6.71
N ARG A 48 5.97 -0.54 7.94
CA ARG A 48 7.37 -0.25 8.26
C ARG A 48 8.32 -1.20 7.53
N ALA A 49 8.00 -2.49 7.46
CA ALA A 49 8.79 -3.48 6.74
C ALA A 49 8.83 -3.20 5.23
N LEU A 50 7.67 -2.86 4.62
CA LEU A 50 7.58 -2.49 3.21
C LEU A 50 8.38 -1.22 2.92
N THR A 51 8.25 -0.18 3.74
CA THR A 51 8.99 1.08 3.57
C THR A 51 10.50 0.85 3.69
N LYS A 52 10.93 0.01 4.64
CA LYS A 52 12.34 -0.36 4.81
C LYS A 52 12.88 -1.16 3.61
N TYR A 53 12.03 -1.90 2.92
CA TYR A 53 12.39 -2.66 1.73
C TYR A 53 12.52 -1.77 0.48
N LEU A 54 11.90 -0.59 0.47
CA LEU A 54 12.02 0.33 -0.66
C LEU A 54 13.47 0.84 -0.80
N PRO A 55 13.98 0.98 -2.03
CA PRO A 55 15.29 1.56 -2.27
C PRO A 55 15.29 3.04 -1.86
N LYS A 56 16.45 3.54 -1.40
CA LYS A 56 16.63 4.95 -1.00
C LYS A 56 16.30 5.92 -2.13
N GLU A 57 16.59 5.52 -3.37
CA GLU A 57 16.21 6.24 -4.58
C GLU A 57 15.37 5.31 -5.45
N THR A 58 14.12 5.69 -5.69
CA THR A 58 13.27 4.96 -6.63
C THR A 58 13.51 5.51 -8.04
N ILE A 59 14.41 4.89 -8.80
CA ILE A 59 14.60 5.22 -10.22
C ILE A 59 13.44 4.60 -11.00
N ILE A 60 12.36 5.36 -11.20
CA ILE A 60 11.27 4.98 -12.11
C ILE A 60 11.78 5.15 -13.55
N LYS A 61 12.31 4.08 -14.14
CA LYS A 61 12.65 4.08 -15.57
C LYS A 61 11.34 3.99 -16.37
N LYS A 62 11.05 5.02 -17.19
CA LYS A 62 9.94 4.97 -18.15
C LYS A 62 10.16 3.77 -19.06
N ALA A 63 9.29 2.78 -19.01
CA ALA A 63 9.32 1.67 -19.96
C ALA A 63 9.02 2.25 -21.35
N ILE A 64 9.99 2.15 -22.27
CA ILE A 64 9.74 2.43 -23.68
C ILE A 64 8.99 1.21 -24.23
N ILE A 65 7.66 1.25 -24.16
CA ILE A 65 6.82 0.26 -24.80
C ILE A 65 6.85 0.57 -26.29
N ARG A 66 7.61 -0.21 -27.07
CA ARG A 66 7.51 -0.19 -28.54
C ARG A 66 6.20 -0.87 -28.91
N VAL A 67 5.18 -0.07 -29.20
CA VAL A 67 3.94 -0.57 -29.82
C VAL A 67 4.30 -0.95 -31.26
N ALA A 68 4.08 -2.21 -31.63
CA ALA A 68 4.22 -2.63 -33.02
C ALA A 68 3.20 -1.85 -33.87
N PRO A 69 3.57 -1.39 -35.09
CA PRO A 69 2.60 -0.76 -35.97
C PRO A 69 1.49 -1.77 -36.28
N ASP A 70 0.23 -1.34 -36.13
CA ASP A 70 -0.94 -2.12 -36.53
C ASP A 70 -0.85 -2.45 -38.04
N PRO A 71 -1.28 -3.66 -38.46
CA PRO A 71 -1.18 -4.14 -39.83
C PRO A 71 -2.01 -3.33 -40.84
#